data_AF-A0A2E4VIL4-F1
#
_entry.id   AF-A0A2E4VIL4-F1
#
_cell.length_a   1.000
_cell.length_b   1.000
_cell.length_c   1.000
_cell.angle_alpha   90.00
_cell.angle_beta   90.00
_cell.angle_gamma   90.00
#
_symmetry.space_group_name_H-M   'P 1'
#
loop_
_entity.id
_entity.type
_entity.pdbx_description
1 polymer ?
#
loop_
_entity_poly.entity_id
_entity_poly.type
_entity_poly.pdbx_seq_one_letter_code
_entity_poly.pdbx_strand_id
1 'polypeptide(L)'
;MGFTNFIKWLYTKIDRYGENTYKDLLDELYCPLVSWINNENLDLIIDIDELHIYFYLFMYNNTIINYSIKNNMDCINYFNMRYHEDIIDLYIQLKDISDIYCSNLFKYNTADDLLYFLSKYICMEDIIPIIQEEEDDIILNDDQY
;
A
#
# COMPACT_ATOMS: atom_id res chain seq x y z
N MET A 1 13.26 -8.70 12.88
CA MET A 1 14.36 -8.09 12.10
C MET A 1 14.39 -6.62 12.47
N GLY A 2 15.50 -6.07 12.98
CA GLY A 2 15.50 -4.76 13.64
C GLY A 2 15.52 -3.57 12.66
N PHE A 3 14.98 -2.42 13.09
CA PHE A 3 14.95 -1.14 12.36
C PHE A 3 16.32 -0.74 11.78
N THR A 4 17.41 -1.05 12.47
CA THR A 4 18.80 -0.80 12.01
C THR A 4 19.15 -1.58 10.74
N ASN A 5 18.61 -2.78 10.54
CA ASN A 5 18.85 -3.57 9.34
C ASN A 5 18.10 -3.00 8.13
N PHE A 6 16.91 -2.46 8.36
CA PHE A 6 16.13 -1.78 7.33
C PHE A 6 16.85 -0.53 6.82
N ILE A 7 17.28 0.36 7.71
CA ILE A 7 18.04 1.56 7.32
C ILE A 7 19.31 1.16 6.57
N LYS A 8 20.05 0.17 7.06
CA LYS A 8 21.27 -0.29 6.37
C LYS A 8 20.97 -0.82 4.97
N TRP A 9 19.87 -1.54 4.80
CA TRP A 9 19.45 -2.05 3.50
C TRP A 9 19.11 -0.91 2.53
N LEU A 10 18.37 0.11 2.96
CA LEU A 10 18.03 1.28 2.13
C LEU A 10 19.27 1.92 1.50
N TYR A 11 20.34 2.09 2.27
CA TYR A 11 21.59 2.71 1.80
C TYR A 11 22.59 1.71 1.19
N THR A 12 22.18 0.46 0.97
CA THR A 12 23.01 -0.52 0.25
C THR A 12 22.88 -0.28 -1.25
N LYS A 13 24.00 -0.33 -1.97
CA LYS A 13 24.03 -0.26 -3.44
C LYS A 13 23.29 -1.45 -4.05
N ILE A 14 22.48 -1.19 -5.08
CA ILE A 14 21.69 -2.24 -5.75
C ILE A 14 22.61 -3.16 -6.54
N ASP A 15 23.54 -2.58 -7.29
CA ASP A 15 24.54 -3.30 -8.06
C ASP A 15 25.97 -2.89 -7.65
N ARG A 16 26.97 -3.66 -8.07
CA ARG A 16 28.37 -3.47 -7.66
C ARG A 16 29.06 -2.27 -8.31
N TYR A 17 28.55 -1.78 -9.43
CA TYR A 17 29.17 -0.80 -10.31
C TYR A 17 28.41 0.52 -10.35
N GLY A 18 27.15 0.54 -9.93
CA GLY A 18 26.29 1.70 -9.83
C GLY A 18 26.49 2.49 -8.55
N GLU A 19 25.97 3.72 -8.56
CA GLU A 19 25.87 4.58 -7.38
C GLU A 19 24.49 4.52 -6.73
N ASN A 20 23.51 3.93 -7.42
CA ASN A 20 22.13 3.86 -6.95
C ASN A 20 21.98 2.88 -5.78
N THR A 21 21.28 3.35 -4.75
CA THR A 21 20.92 2.61 -3.55
C THR A 21 19.48 2.11 -3.62
N TYR A 22 19.10 1.18 -2.75
CA TYR A 22 17.70 0.74 -2.64
C TYR A 22 16.76 1.90 -2.32
N LYS A 23 17.20 2.90 -1.56
CA LYS A 23 16.43 4.13 -1.34
C LYS A 23 16.09 4.82 -2.66
N ASP A 24 17.08 5.01 -3.53
CA ASP A 24 16.89 5.69 -4.82
C ASP A 24 15.90 4.93 -5.71
N LEU A 25 15.99 3.60 -5.75
CA LEU A 25 15.00 2.77 -6.44
C LEU A 25 13.60 2.90 -5.82
N LEU A 26 13.48 2.87 -4.50
CA LEU A 26 12.17 2.96 -3.85
C LEU A 26 11.52 4.32 -4.03
N ASP A 27 12.31 5.40 -4.08
CA ASP A 27 11.81 6.73 -4.44
C ASP A 27 11.21 6.73 -5.86
N GLU A 28 11.93 6.17 -6.83
CA GLU A 28 11.43 6.05 -8.22
C GLU A 28 10.19 5.16 -8.34
N LEU A 29 10.11 4.09 -7.54
CA LEU A 29 8.93 3.22 -7.48
C LEU A 29 7.73 3.90 -6.80
N TYR A 30 7.96 4.78 -5.85
CA TYR A 30 6.89 5.46 -5.14
C TYR A 30 6.18 6.50 -6.02
N CYS A 31 6.90 7.15 -6.95
CA CYS A 31 6.33 8.12 -7.87
C CYS A 31 5.11 7.63 -8.68
N PRO A 32 5.18 6.52 -9.44
CA PRO A 32 4.02 6.00 -10.18
C PRO A 32 2.89 5.53 -9.26
N LEU A 33 3.21 5.01 -8.06
CA LEU A 33 2.20 4.66 -7.06
C LEU A 33 1.37 5.88 -6.65
N VAL A 34 2.04 6.97 -6.26
CA VAL A 34 1.36 8.22 -5.88
C VAL A 34 0.62 8.84 -7.07
N SER A 35 1.20 8.76 -8.27
CA SER A 35 0.50 9.22 -9.48
C SER A 35 -0.78 8.44 -9.72
N TRP A 36 -0.76 7.11 -9.53
CA TRP A 36 -1.95 6.27 -9.68
C TRP A 36 -3.03 6.64 -8.65
N ILE A 37 -2.65 6.76 -7.36
CA ILE A 37 -3.56 7.17 -6.28
C ILE A 37 -4.25 8.50 -6.61
N ASN A 38 -3.49 9.50 -7.06
CA ASN A 38 -4.02 10.81 -7.40
C ASN A 38 -4.91 10.78 -8.67
N ASN A 39 -4.56 9.96 -9.67
CA ASN A 39 -5.33 9.86 -10.91
C ASN A 39 -6.69 9.19 -10.70
N GLU A 40 -6.75 8.20 -9.82
CA GLU A 40 -7.99 7.51 -9.44
C GLU A 40 -8.81 8.28 -8.38
N ASN A 41 -8.34 9.46 -7.95
CA ASN A 41 -8.95 10.27 -6.88
C ASN A 41 -9.20 9.44 -5.61
N LEU A 42 -8.20 8.66 -5.20
CA LEU A 42 -8.27 7.81 -4.03
C LEU A 42 -7.85 8.56 -2.77
N ASP A 43 -8.60 8.40 -1.69
CA ASP A 43 -8.28 8.98 -0.40
C ASP A 43 -7.36 8.07 0.40
N LEU A 44 -6.47 8.65 1.19
CA LEU A 44 -5.61 7.89 2.09
C LEU A 44 -6.20 7.87 3.51
N ILE A 45 -6.17 6.70 4.14
CA ILE A 45 -6.53 6.53 5.56
C ILE A 45 -5.45 7.14 6.47
N ILE A 46 -4.22 7.20 5.97
CA ILE A 46 -3.03 7.72 6.64
C ILE A 46 -2.45 8.90 5.84
N ASP A 47 -1.52 9.64 6.42
CA ASP A 47 -0.84 10.68 5.65
C ASP A 47 0.10 10.10 4.59
N ILE A 48 0.44 10.92 3.60
CA ILE A 48 1.26 10.52 2.44
C ILE A 48 2.70 10.16 2.84
N ASP A 49 3.21 10.72 3.93
CA ASP A 49 4.57 10.47 4.42
C ASP A 49 4.63 9.12 5.15
N GLU A 50 3.60 8.78 5.93
CA GLU A 50 3.39 7.47 6.53
C GLU A 50 3.23 6.40 5.46
N LEU A 51 2.45 6.67 4.40
CA LEU A 51 2.31 5.74 3.27
C LEU A 51 3.65 5.46 2.60
N HIS A 52 4.51 6.49 2.45
CA HIS A 52 5.84 6.35 1.87
C HIS A 52 6.71 5.40 2.71
N ILE A 53 6.69 5.56 4.03
CA ILE A 53 7.41 4.68 4.96
C ILE A 53 6.86 3.26 4.90
N TYR A 54 5.53 3.08 4.88
CA TYR A 54 4.92 1.76 4.79
C TYR A 54 5.20 1.07 3.47
N PHE A 55 5.24 1.82 2.37
CA PHE A 55 5.65 1.30 1.07
C PHE A 55 7.09 0.77 1.13
N TYR A 56 8.02 1.52 1.71
CA TYR A 56 9.40 1.04 1.86
C TYR A 56 9.49 -0.23 2.71
N LEU A 57 8.72 -0.29 3.80
CA LEU A 57 8.66 -1.47 4.66
C LEU A 57 8.04 -2.67 3.96
N PHE A 58 7.02 -2.45 3.12
CA PHE A 58 6.43 -3.48 2.27
C PHE A 58 7.47 -4.07 1.32
N MET A 59 8.22 -3.22 0.62
CA MET A 59 9.27 -3.66 -0.32
C MET A 59 10.48 -4.30 0.39
N TYR A 60 10.79 -3.91 1.64
CA TYR A 60 11.88 -4.52 2.39
C TYR A 60 11.54 -5.93 2.88
N ASN A 61 10.33 -6.10 3.41
CA ASN A 61 9.98 -7.34 4.11
C ASN A 61 9.56 -8.45 3.16
N ASN A 62 9.15 -8.12 1.91
CA ASN A 62 8.58 -9.07 0.93
C ASN A 62 7.55 -10.02 1.56
N THR A 63 6.90 -9.54 2.61
CA THR A 63 5.92 -10.25 3.40
C THR A 63 4.90 -9.22 3.78
N ILE A 64 3.65 -9.55 3.49
CA ILE A 64 2.50 -8.84 4.02
C ILE A 64 2.65 -8.83 5.53
N ILE A 65 3.01 -7.69 6.11
CA ILE A 65 2.97 -7.56 7.56
C ILE A 65 1.48 -7.58 7.93
N ASN A 66 1.07 -8.65 8.62
CA ASN A 66 -0.24 -8.79 9.24
C ASN A 66 -0.38 -7.79 10.39
N TYR A 67 -0.41 -6.50 10.08
CA TYR A 67 -1.04 -5.53 10.96
C TYR A 67 -2.54 -5.75 10.88
N SER A 68 -3.16 -6.02 12.03
CA SER A 68 -4.61 -6.10 12.19
C SER A 68 -5.19 -4.70 12.11
N ILE A 69 -5.35 -4.19 10.90
CA ILE A 69 -6.20 -3.04 10.69
C ILE A 69 -7.63 -3.59 10.69
N LYS A 70 -8.47 -3.11 11.61
CA LYS A 70 -9.92 -3.38 11.63
C LYS A 70 -10.58 -2.66 10.44
N ASN A 71 -10.17 -2.95 9.21
CA ASN A 71 -10.87 -2.43 8.04
C ASN A 71 -12.07 -3.32 7.76
N ASN A 72 -13.19 -2.67 7.43
CA ASN A 72 -14.43 -3.32 7.03
C ASN A 72 -14.13 -4.22 5.81
N MET A 73 -14.34 -5.54 5.97
CA MET A 73 -14.02 -6.55 4.96
C MET A 73 -14.68 -6.24 3.61
N ASP A 74 -15.84 -5.59 3.63
CA ASP A 74 -16.59 -5.24 2.44
C ASP A 74 -15.94 -4.11 1.64
N CYS A 75 -15.30 -3.14 2.30
CA CYS A 75 -14.54 -2.08 1.65
C CYS A 75 -13.31 -2.65 0.91
N ILE A 76 -12.60 -3.58 1.55
CA ILE A 76 -11.44 -4.27 0.96
C ILE A 76 -11.89 -5.08 -0.26
N ASN A 77 -13.00 -5.81 -0.15
CA ASN A 77 -13.53 -6.60 -1.26
C ASN A 77 -13.94 -5.72 -2.44
N TYR A 78 -14.61 -4.59 -2.18
CA TYR A 78 -15.00 -3.64 -3.21
C TYR A 78 -13.78 -3.02 -3.91
N PHE A 79 -12.78 -2.57 -3.13
CA PHE A 79 -11.52 -2.04 -3.66
C PHE A 79 -10.83 -3.06 -4.58
N ASN A 80 -10.71 -4.29 -4.09
CA ASN A 80 -10.09 -5.38 -4.84
C ASN A 80 -10.84 -5.65 -6.14
N MET A 81 -12.18 -5.71 -6.13
CA MET A 81 -12.95 -5.91 -7.35
C MET A 81 -12.82 -4.74 -8.34
N ARG A 82 -12.75 -3.51 -7.83
CA ARG A 82 -12.75 -2.30 -8.66
C ARG A 82 -11.43 -2.06 -9.38
N TYR A 83 -10.30 -2.27 -8.68
CA TYR A 83 -8.97 -1.84 -9.14
C TYR A 83 -8.01 -3.00 -9.45
N HIS A 84 -8.46 -4.25 -9.40
CA HIS A 84 -7.57 -5.41 -9.64
C HIS A 84 -6.80 -5.31 -10.97
N GLU A 85 -7.44 -4.90 -12.07
CA GLU A 85 -6.76 -4.74 -13.37
C GLU A 85 -5.75 -3.58 -13.35
N ASP A 86 -6.13 -2.43 -12.80
CA ASP A 86 -5.25 -1.26 -12.69
C ASP A 86 -4.02 -1.56 -11.81
N ILE A 87 -4.19 -2.34 -10.75
CA ILE A 87 -3.10 -2.76 -9.89
C ILE A 87 -2.17 -3.75 -10.58
N ILE A 88 -2.67 -4.59 -11.49
CA ILE A 88 -1.79 -5.44 -12.31
C ILE A 88 -0.91 -4.56 -13.22
N ASP A 89 -1.50 -3.57 -13.88
CA ASP A 89 -0.74 -2.66 -14.75
C ASP A 89 0.28 -1.83 -13.95
N LEU A 90 -0.13 -1.31 -12.79
CA LEU A 90 0.77 -0.63 -11.87
C LEU A 90 1.90 -1.55 -11.41
N TYR A 91 1.59 -2.79 -11.04
CA TYR A 91 2.59 -3.78 -10.63
C TYR A 91 3.62 -4.03 -11.75
N ILE A 92 3.17 -4.17 -13.00
CA ILE A 92 4.06 -4.34 -14.16
C ILE A 92 4.97 -3.11 -14.31
N GLN A 93 4.40 -1.90 -14.22
CA GLN A 93 5.17 -0.66 -14.31
C GLN A 93 6.25 -0.57 -13.21
N LEU A 94 5.90 -0.88 -11.97
CA LEU A 94 6.84 -0.91 -10.85
C LEU A 94 7.94 -1.96 -11.07
N LYS A 95 7.57 -3.13 -11.56
CA LYS A 95 8.53 -4.19 -11.87
C LYS A 95 9.51 -3.77 -12.97
N ASP A 96 9.03 -3.14 -14.03
CA ASP A 96 9.88 -2.66 -15.13
C ASP A 96 10.90 -1.62 -14.63
N ILE A 97 10.49 -0.71 -13.73
CA ILE A 97 11.41 0.22 -13.08
C ILE A 97 12.47 -0.53 -12.25
N SER A 98 12.07 -1.52 -11.45
CA SER A 98 13.01 -2.36 -10.69
C SER A 98 14.01 -3.09 -11.59
N ASP A 99 13.55 -3.59 -12.74
CA ASP A 99 14.37 -4.32 -13.69
C ASP A 99 15.41 -3.40 -14.37
N ILE A 100 15.08 -2.13 -14.63
CA ILE A 100 16.04 -1.11 -15.11
C ILE A 100 17.19 -0.92 -14.12
N TYR A 101 16.90 -0.95 -12.83
CA TYR A 101 17.90 -0.89 -11.76
C TYR A 101 18.63 -2.22 -11.53
N CYS A 102 18.35 -3.26 -12.34
CA CYS A 102 18.88 -4.61 -12.15
C CYS A 102 18.58 -5.20 -10.76
N SER A 103 17.46 -4.79 -10.16
CA SER A 103 17.05 -5.18 -8.82
C SER A 103 16.11 -6.39 -8.84
N ASN A 104 16.33 -7.34 -7.92
CA ASN A 104 15.47 -8.51 -7.74
C ASN A 104 14.32 -8.26 -6.74
N LEU A 105 13.93 -6.99 -6.56
CA LEU A 105 13.00 -6.58 -5.51
C LEU A 105 11.66 -7.32 -5.62
N PHE A 106 11.09 -7.36 -6.83
CA PHE A 106 9.84 -8.01 -7.16
C PHE A 106 9.94 -9.52 -7.44
N LYS A 107 11.06 -10.17 -7.08
CA LYS A 107 11.24 -11.60 -7.36
C LYS A 107 10.19 -12.48 -6.67
N TYR A 108 9.71 -12.07 -5.50
CA TYR A 108 8.79 -12.84 -4.67
C TYR A 108 7.48 -12.11 -4.36
N ASN A 109 7.32 -10.88 -4.84
CA ASN A 109 6.07 -10.14 -4.71
C ASN A 109 5.19 -10.41 -5.92
N THR A 110 3.88 -10.29 -5.74
CA THR A 110 2.89 -10.35 -6.83
C THR A 110 2.04 -9.08 -6.85
N ALA A 111 1.23 -8.93 -7.90
CA ALA A 111 0.22 -7.88 -7.95
C ALA A 111 -0.78 -7.99 -6.79
N ASP A 112 -1.09 -9.20 -6.34
CA ASP A 112 -1.97 -9.42 -5.17
C ASP A 112 -1.37 -8.87 -3.89
N ASP A 113 -0.05 -8.97 -3.70
CA ASP A 113 0.63 -8.37 -2.53
C ASP A 113 0.52 -6.84 -2.54
N LEU A 114 0.64 -6.24 -3.73
CA LEU A 114 0.48 -4.79 -3.91
C LEU A 114 -0.98 -4.37 -3.69
N LEU A 115 -1.93 -5.12 -4.24
CA LEU A 115 -3.37 -4.90 -4.05
C LEU A 115 -3.74 -4.95 -2.57
N TYR A 116 -3.26 -5.97 -1.88
CA TYR A 116 -3.48 -6.13 -0.45
C TYR A 116 -2.84 -4.99 0.35
N PHE A 117 -1.61 -4.58 0.02
CA PHE A 117 -0.97 -3.41 0.62
C PHE A 117 -1.82 -2.15 0.45
N LEU A 118 -2.33 -1.88 -0.75
CA LEU A 118 -3.09 -0.66 -1.03
C LEU A 118 -4.47 -0.65 -0.37
N SER A 119 -5.17 -1.78 -0.40
CA SER A 119 -6.48 -1.93 0.26
C SER A 119 -6.47 -1.65 1.77
N LYS A 120 -5.28 -1.65 2.40
CA LYS A 120 -5.10 -1.33 3.81
C LYS A 120 -5.04 0.15 4.12
N TYR A 121 -4.55 0.95 3.18
CA TYR A 121 -4.21 2.35 3.43
C TYR A 121 -5.00 3.33 2.55
N ILE A 122 -5.81 2.82 1.63
CA ILE A 122 -6.64 3.60 0.72
C ILE A 122 -8.12 3.44 1.07
N CYS A 123 -8.86 4.54 1.03
CA CYS A 123 -10.31 4.61 1.08
C CYS A 123 -10.86 5.15 -0.26
N MET A 124 -12.11 4.82 -0.57
CA MET A 124 -12.84 5.39 -1.71
C MET A 124 -13.89 6.35 -1.17
N GLU A 125 -13.97 7.56 -1.74
CA GLU A 125 -14.99 8.57 -1.38
C GLU A 125 -16.41 7.98 -1.38
N ASP A 126 -16.71 7.05 -2.30
CA ASP A 126 -18.03 6.41 -2.47
C ASP A 126 -18.48 5.52 -1.29
N ILE A 127 -17.60 5.20 -0.34
CA ILE A 127 -17.92 4.32 0.81
C ILE A 127 -18.07 5.09 2.13
N ILE A 128 -17.73 6.38 2.14
CA ILE A 128 -17.90 7.25 3.33
C ILE A 128 -19.35 7.27 3.87
N PRO A 129 -20.43 7.17 3.06
CA PRO A 129 -21.79 7.13 3.61
C PRO A 129 -22.10 5.84 4.41
N ILE A 130 -21.45 4.72 4.07
CA ILE A 130 -21.76 3.40 4.67
C ILE A 130 -21.23 3.32 6.11
N ILE A 131 -20.12 4.01 6.41
CA ILE A 131 -19.52 4.02 7.76
C ILE A 131 -20.31 4.93 8.71
N GLN A 132 -20.99 5.96 8.19
CA GLN A 132 -21.76 6.90 9.02
C GLN A 132 -23.19 6.39 9.32
N GLU A 133 -23.78 5.54 8.48
CA GLU A 133 -25.13 5.01 8.72
C GLU A 133 -25.17 3.89 9.78
N GLU A 134 -24.06 3.22 10.08
CA GLU A 134 -24.04 2.13 11.07
C GLU A 134 -23.86 2.59 12.54
N GLU A 135 -23.53 3.86 12.80
CA GLU A 135 -23.35 4.38 14.18
C GLU A 135 -24.64 4.93 14.81
N ASP A 136 -25.72 5.17 14.06
CA ASP A 136 -26.93 5.86 14.56
C ASP A 136 -28.07 4.94 15.05
N ASP A 137 -27.97 3.62 14.91
CA ASP A 137 -29.05 2.67 15.26
C ASP A 137 -28.87 1.92 16.60
N ILE A 138 -28.26 2.57 17.61
CA ILE A 138 -28.44 2.14 19.01
C ILE A 138 -29.66 2.87 19.59
N ILE A 139 -30.85 2.34 19.31
CA ILE A 139 -32.06 2.65 20.07
C ILE A 139 -31.87 2.13 21.50
N LEU A 140 -31.47 3.03 22.41
CA LEU A 140 -31.66 2.86 23.85
C LEU A 140 -33.17 2.80 24.13
N ASN A 141 -33.75 1.61 24.10
CA ASN A 141 -35.00 1.34 24.81
C ASN A 141 -34.68 1.17 26.30
N ASP A 142 -34.29 2.28 26.93
CA ASP A 142 -34.51 2.49 28.36
C ASP A 142 -35.86 3.19 28.46
N ASP A 143 -36.93 2.42 28.64
CA ASP A 143 -38.08 2.90 29.39
C ASP A 143 -38.78 1.73 30.08
N GLN A 144 -38.75 1.85 31.41
CA GLN A 144 -39.41 1.04 32.41
C GLN A 144 -40.93 1.05 32.21
N TYR A 145 -41.60 -0.10 32.41
CA TYR A 145 -42.69 -0.32 33.39
C TYR A 145 -43.27 -1.73 33.27
#